data_AF-A0A962BES6-F1
#
_entry.id   AF-A0A962BES6-F1
#
_cell.length_a   1.000
_cell.length_b   1.000
_cell.length_c   1.000
_cell.angle_alpha   90.00
_cell.angle_beta   90.00
_cell.angle_gamma   90.00
#
_symmetry.space_group_name_H-M   'P 1'
#
loop_
_entity.id
_entity.type
_entity.pdbx_description
1 polymer ?
#
loop_
_entity_poly.entity_id
_entity_poly.type
_entity_poly.pdbx_seq_one_letter_code
_entity_poly.pdbx_strand_id
1 'polypeptide(L)'
;MGKGTSFSFFRNLARSGSRWGNRFALFLMAAAVFCGFATYAALTEAPLFASDPGTVIGLLNLDLVVLLLLSILIARRIVKLRAGQREGEAGSRLHARLVLVFGLLVATPAVLMTVFAAFFLYFGVQSWFGERIGTAVSKSQAVAEAYLAEHQQVIRADILGMANDLNRQAAILLENPEAFEKVMRTQAYLRNFSESIVFDAEGHVLAHANLSGPTAFETLPAYDFVRATAGDIVLMTGENDDRVRALVRLEGFPDAYLVVGRAVDPVVLSYVTETHEAAAAYEALENQRSNLQIKITLVFVVVALLLLLAAVWFALIVARQLVTPIGELVTAADRVRSGDLTARVREFKRNDEFTVLARAFNRMTGQLQTQRNELIEANRQLDQRRRFTETVLAGVSAGIVGVDEQGIVRLVNGAACDLFVTSAEHLTGQTVFAALPGLAALLETAHSRPDKITQAEMPFQRPDGQKRTLLVRIAIEMIGQEDKGAVLTFDDITELQSAQRKAAWADVARRIAHEIKNPLTPIQLSA
;
A
#
# COMPACT_ATOMS: atom_id res chain seq x y z
N MET A 1 9.16 -43.94 1.14
CA MET A 1 10.10 -42.91 0.64
C MET A 1 9.42 -42.10 -0.47
N GLY A 2 9.51 -40.77 -0.47
CA GLY A 2 9.16 -39.94 -1.65
C GLY A 2 7.98 -38.97 -1.54
N LYS A 3 7.83 -38.18 -0.46
CA LYS A 3 6.90 -37.01 -0.43
C LYS A 3 7.46 -35.75 0.28
N GLY A 4 8.79 -35.64 0.43
CA GLY A 4 9.41 -34.58 1.25
C GLY A 4 10.14 -33.45 0.49
N THR A 5 10.33 -33.56 -0.83
CA THR A 5 11.34 -32.75 -1.54
C THR A 5 10.81 -31.59 -2.39
N SER A 6 9.49 -31.51 -2.66
CA SER A 6 8.92 -30.43 -3.49
C SER A 6 8.62 -29.14 -2.69
N PHE A 7 8.36 -29.26 -1.38
CA PHE A 7 7.99 -28.11 -0.53
C PHE A 7 9.19 -27.28 -0.06
N SER A 8 10.40 -27.84 -0.07
CA SER A 8 11.62 -27.14 0.35
C SER A 8 12.16 -26.17 -0.70
N PHE A 9 11.92 -26.43 -1.99
CA PHE A 9 12.36 -25.59 -3.10
C PHE A 9 11.64 -24.23 -3.11
N PHE A 10 10.31 -24.23 -2.91
CA PHE A 10 9.52 -23.00 -2.76
C PHE A 10 9.87 -22.21 -1.48
N ARG A 11 10.31 -22.89 -0.42
CA ARG A 11 10.70 -22.26 0.85
C ARG A 11 12.04 -21.52 0.76
N ASN A 12 12.98 -21.99 -0.07
CA ASN A 12 14.28 -21.35 -0.25
C ASN A 12 14.24 -20.10 -1.14
N LEU A 13 13.34 -20.04 -2.14
CA LEU A 13 13.05 -18.79 -2.88
C LEU A 13 12.38 -17.72 -2.00
N ALA A 14 11.75 -18.11 -0.89
CA ALA A 14 10.99 -17.20 -0.04
C ALA A 14 11.83 -16.37 0.95
N ARG A 15 13.10 -16.74 1.21
CA ARG A 15 13.95 -16.13 2.26
C ARG A 15 15.03 -15.15 1.77
N SER A 16 15.46 -15.20 0.51
CA SER A 16 16.66 -14.46 0.06
C SER A 16 16.40 -13.09 -0.62
N GLY A 17 15.21 -12.82 -1.16
CA GLY A 17 15.02 -11.69 -2.10
C GLY A 17 14.52 -10.34 -1.56
N SER A 18 14.43 -10.10 -0.25
CA SER A 18 13.63 -8.97 0.30
C SER A 18 14.09 -7.57 -0.14
N ARG A 19 15.41 -7.31 -0.14
CA ARG A 19 15.96 -5.99 -0.52
C ARG A 19 16.11 -5.81 -2.03
N TRP A 20 16.57 -6.85 -2.72
CA TRP A 20 16.73 -6.82 -4.18
C TRP A 20 15.38 -6.79 -4.90
N GLY A 21 14.39 -7.54 -4.44
CA GLY A 21 13.04 -7.53 -5.02
C GLY A 21 12.33 -6.18 -4.90
N ASN A 22 12.49 -5.47 -3.78
CA ASN A 22 11.91 -4.12 -3.64
C ASN A 22 12.62 -3.08 -4.53
N ARG A 23 13.95 -3.14 -4.67
CA ARG A 23 14.71 -2.24 -5.57
C ARG A 23 14.41 -2.52 -7.04
N PHE A 24 14.33 -3.79 -7.42
CA PHE A 24 13.95 -4.21 -8.77
C PHE A 24 12.53 -3.76 -9.13
N ALA A 25 11.59 -3.84 -8.18
CA ALA A 25 10.23 -3.37 -8.42
C ALA A 25 10.11 -1.83 -8.48
N LEU A 26 10.92 -1.10 -7.71
CA LEU A 26 11.05 0.37 -7.85
C LEU A 26 11.60 0.75 -9.24
N PHE A 27 12.61 0.03 -9.72
CA PHE A 27 13.13 0.18 -11.07
C PHE A 27 12.05 -0.10 -12.13
N LEU A 28 11.29 -1.19 -11.98
CA LEU A 28 10.18 -1.52 -12.88
C LEU A 28 9.06 -0.46 -12.87
N MET A 29 8.75 0.15 -11.73
CA MET A 29 7.79 1.27 -11.69
C MET A 29 8.32 2.51 -12.41
N ALA A 30 9.58 2.88 -12.17
CA ALA A 30 10.19 4.00 -12.88
C ALA A 30 10.24 3.74 -14.39
N ALA A 31 10.57 2.50 -14.78
CA ALA A 31 10.52 2.05 -16.16
C ALA A 31 9.10 2.11 -16.73
N ALA A 32 8.07 1.68 -15.99
CA ALA A 32 6.67 1.74 -16.43
C ALA A 32 6.19 3.16 -16.69
N VAL A 33 6.51 4.10 -15.79
CA VAL A 33 6.17 5.52 -15.97
C VAL A 33 6.92 6.12 -17.15
N PHE A 34 8.21 5.80 -17.28
CA PHE A 34 9.03 6.30 -18.37
C PHE A 34 8.60 5.72 -19.73
N CYS A 35 8.34 4.42 -19.82
CA CYS A 35 7.87 3.78 -21.04
C CYS A 35 6.49 4.30 -21.44
N GLY A 36 5.54 4.43 -20.49
CA GLY A 36 4.24 5.01 -20.77
C GLY A 36 4.32 6.46 -21.29
N PHE A 37 5.22 7.27 -20.73
CA PHE A 37 5.48 8.63 -21.22
C PHE A 37 6.13 8.63 -22.61
N ALA A 38 7.09 7.73 -22.85
CA ALA A 38 7.73 7.57 -24.16
C ALA A 38 6.74 7.11 -25.23
N THR A 39 5.86 6.14 -24.93
CA THR A 39 4.80 5.66 -25.83
C THR A 39 3.83 6.78 -26.17
N TYR A 40 3.43 7.59 -25.18
CA TYR A 40 2.59 8.77 -25.41
C TYR A 40 3.30 9.80 -26.31
N ALA A 41 4.55 10.14 -25.99
CA ALA A 41 5.33 11.11 -26.76
C ALA A 41 5.57 10.66 -28.21
N ALA A 42 5.82 9.37 -28.42
CA ALA A 42 5.95 8.76 -29.75
C ALA A 42 4.63 8.79 -30.53
N LEU A 43 3.49 8.64 -29.87
CA LEU A 43 2.18 8.74 -30.52
C LEU A 43 1.82 10.17 -30.93
N THR A 44 2.27 11.16 -30.17
CA THR A 44 2.02 12.58 -30.46
C THR A 44 3.05 13.18 -31.43
N GLU A 45 3.85 12.34 -32.09
CA GLU A 45 4.92 12.75 -33.01
C GLU A 45 5.87 13.79 -32.41
N ALA A 46 6.20 13.64 -31.11
CA ALA A 46 7.15 14.52 -30.47
C ALA A 46 8.51 14.45 -31.18
N PRO A 47 9.24 15.57 -31.36
CA PRO A 47 10.42 15.65 -32.25
C PRO A 47 11.58 14.71 -31.89
N LEU A 48 11.57 14.12 -30.69
CA LEU A 48 12.53 13.10 -30.23
C LEU A 48 12.29 11.71 -30.85
N PHE A 49 11.07 11.42 -31.31
CA PHE A 49 10.69 10.15 -31.90
C PHE A 49 10.30 10.43 -33.35
N ALA A 50 11.14 10.02 -34.31
CA ALA A 50 10.78 10.05 -35.72
C ALA A 50 9.43 9.34 -35.91
N SER A 51 8.63 9.76 -36.90
CA SER A 51 7.29 9.24 -37.23
C SER A 51 7.31 7.81 -37.78
N ASP A 52 8.16 6.93 -37.22
CA ASP A 52 8.33 5.54 -37.59
C ASP A 52 7.36 4.64 -36.78
N PRO A 53 6.39 4.00 -37.44
CA PRO A 53 5.48 3.04 -36.80
C PRO A 53 6.19 1.91 -36.05
N GLY A 54 7.41 1.54 -36.45
CA GLY A 54 8.21 0.50 -35.79
C GLY A 54 8.59 0.86 -34.36
N THR A 55 8.87 2.15 -34.10
CA THR A 55 9.24 2.64 -32.77
C THR A 55 8.06 2.56 -31.80
N VAL A 56 6.86 2.95 -32.25
CA VAL A 56 5.63 2.86 -31.43
C VAL A 56 5.30 1.41 -31.08
N ILE A 57 5.41 0.49 -32.04
CA ILE A 57 5.18 -0.94 -31.79
C ILE A 57 6.22 -1.51 -30.82
N GLY A 58 7.49 -1.10 -30.94
CA GLY A 58 8.55 -1.49 -30.02
C GLY A 58 8.28 -1.03 -28.58
N LEU A 59 7.87 0.23 -28.40
CA LEU A 59 7.50 0.80 -27.10
C LEU A 59 6.28 0.10 -26.49
N LEU A 60 5.25 -0.20 -27.28
CA LEU A 60 4.05 -0.88 -26.81
C LEU A 60 4.34 -2.33 -26.37
N ASN A 61 5.24 -3.04 -27.07
CA ASN A 61 5.73 -4.34 -26.63
C ASN A 61 6.56 -4.25 -25.34
N LEU A 62 7.38 -3.21 -25.20
CA LEU A 62 8.13 -2.96 -23.96
C LEU A 62 7.17 -2.70 -22.79
N ASP A 63 6.15 -1.88 -22.99
CA ASP A 63 5.08 -1.64 -22.02
C ASP A 63 4.39 -2.95 -21.61
N LEU A 64 4.06 -3.82 -22.57
CA LEU A 64 3.47 -5.13 -22.31
C LEU A 64 4.39 -6.02 -21.45
N VAL A 65 5.70 -6.05 -21.73
CA VAL A 65 6.68 -6.80 -20.94
C VAL A 65 6.75 -6.26 -19.51
N VAL A 66 6.84 -4.94 -19.35
CA VAL A 66 6.87 -4.27 -18.03
C VAL A 66 5.59 -4.56 -17.25
N LEU A 67 4.44 -4.49 -17.91
CA LEU A 67 3.12 -4.78 -17.34
C LEU A 67 3.01 -6.21 -16.85
N LEU A 68 3.46 -7.19 -17.64
CA LEU A 68 3.48 -8.60 -17.26
C LEU A 68 4.41 -8.84 -16.07
N LEU A 69 5.60 -8.25 -16.07
CA LEU A 69 6.56 -8.37 -14.95
C LEU A 69 5.99 -7.79 -13.65
N LEU A 70 5.38 -6.60 -13.71
CA LEU A 70 4.71 -5.98 -12.56
C LEU A 70 3.53 -6.83 -12.08
N SER A 71 2.71 -7.33 -13.00
CA SER A 71 1.56 -8.19 -12.68
C SER A 71 2.00 -9.47 -11.97
N ILE A 72 3.04 -10.15 -12.47
CA ILE A 72 3.60 -11.35 -11.83
C ILE A 72 4.17 -11.03 -10.45
N LEU A 73 4.88 -9.91 -10.28
CA LEU A 73 5.40 -9.47 -8.99
C LEU A 73 4.29 -9.20 -7.98
N ILE A 74 3.27 -8.45 -8.37
CA ILE A 74 2.09 -8.13 -7.55
C ILE A 74 1.35 -9.43 -7.19
N ALA A 75 1.08 -10.30 -8.16
CA ALA A 75 0.40 -11.57 -7.95
C ALA A 75 1.17 -12.46 -6.97
N ARG A 76 2.49 -12.63 -7.15
CA ARG A 76 3.35 -13.35 -6.20
C ARG A 76 3.27 -12.76 -4.80
N ARG A 77 3.21 -11.43 -4.68
CA ARG A 77 3.09 -10.74 -3.38
C ARG A 77 1.76 -11.01 -2.71
N ILE A 78 0.65 -10.94 -3.45
CA ILE A 78 -0.70 -11.22 -2.96
C ILE A 78 -0.82 -12.69 -2.53
N VAL A 79 -0.31 -13.63 -3.33
CA VAL A 79 -0.30 -15.06 -2.99
C VAL A 79 0.48 -15.30 -1.69
N LYS A 80 1.66 -14.69 -1.53
CA LYS A 80 2.44 -14.80 -0.28
C LYS A 80 1.68 -14.26 0.94
N LEU A 81 0.97 -13.13 0.77
CA LEU A 81 0.13 -12.56 1.83
C LEU A 81 -1.03 -13.50 2.21
N ARG A 82 -1.72 -14.09 1.24
CA ARG A 82 -2.81 -15.06 1.48
C ARG A 82 -2.31 -16.37 2.09
N ALA A 83 -1.14 -16.86 1.69
CA ALA A 83 -0.55 -18.07 2.24
C ALA A 83 -0.24 -17.91 3.74
N GLY A 84 0.35 -16.79 4.15
CA GLY A 84 0.66 -16.52 5.57
C GLY A 84 -0.58 -16.38 6.47
N GLN A 85 -1.76 -16.11 5.92
CA GLN A 85 -3.01 -16.10 6.70
C GLN A 85 -3.46 -17.50 7.13
N ARG A 86 -3.11 -18.55 6.37
CA ARG A 86 -3.48 -19.93 6.71
C ARG A 86 -2.63 -20.51 7.84
N GLU A 87 -1.43 -19.96 8.06
CA GLU A 87 -0.49 -20.43 9.09
C GLU A 87 -0.70 -19.74 10.45
N GLY A 88 -1.69 -18.85 10.58
CA GLY A 88 -2.04 -18.24 11.87
C GLY A 88 -1.01 -17.26 12.44
N GLU A 89 -0.05 -16.78 11.62
CA GLU A 89 0.95 -15.83 12.07
C GLU A 89 0.29 -14.53 12.57
N ALA A 90 0.65 -14.13 13.80
CA ALA A 90 0.18 -12.90 14.43
C ALA A 90 0.49 -11.69 13.53
N GLY A 91 -0.55 -10.90 13.22
CA GLY A 91 -0.44 -9.71 12.35
C GLY A 91 -0.75 -9.93 10.86
N SER A 92 -0.93 -11.17 10.38
CA SER A 92 -1.25 -11.45 8.95
C SER A 92 -2.61 -10.88 8.52
N ARG A 93 -3.61 -10.88 9.42
CA ARG A 93 -4.94 -10.28 9.18
C ARG A 93 -4.88 -8.77 9.03
N LEU A 94 -4.06 -8.10 9.85
CA LEU A 94 -3.88 -6.65 9.79
C LEU A 94 -3.18 -6.23 8.48
N HIS A 95 -2.12 -6.95 8.09
CA HIS A 95 -1.44 -6.76 6.80
C HIS A 95 -2.42 -6.80 5.64
N ALA A 96 -3.25 -7.84 5.55
CA ALA A 96 -4.18 -7.99 4.45
C ALA A 96 -5.30 -6.94 4.44
N ARG A 97 -5.83 -6.58 5.62
CA ARG A 97 -6.85 -5.52 5.72
C ARG A 97 -6.28 -4.18 5.24
N LEU A 98 -5.08 -3.82 5.67
CA LEU A 98 -4.44 -2.56 5.25
C LEU A 98 -4.08 -2.58 3.76
N VAL A 99 -3.54 -3.68 3.24
CA VAL A 99 -3.31 -3.84 1.80
C VAL A 99 -4.60 -3.69 0.99
N LEU A 100 -5.72 -4.23 1.47
CA LEU A 100 -7.01 -4.11 0.79
C LEU A 100 -7.53 -2.67 0.85
N VAL A 101 -7.46 -2.00 2.00
CA VAL A 101 -7.92 -0.60 2.16
C VAL A 101 -7.07 0.35 1.32
N PHE A 102 -5.75 0.28 1.43
CA PHE A 102 -4.85 1.12 0.62
C PHE A 102 -4.95 0.79 -0.87
N GLY A 103 -5.11 -0.50 -1.21
CA GLY A 103 -5.33 -0.94 -2.58
C GLY A 103 -6.60 -0.35 -3.19
N LEU A 104 -7.74 -0.42 -2.48
CA LEU A 104 -9.00 0.19 -2.91
C LEU A 104 -8.92 1.71 -2.99
N LEU A 105 -8.32 2.36 -1.99
CA LEU A 105 -8.14 3.81 -1.94
C LEU A 105 -7.38 4.34 -3.14
N VAL A 106 -6.36 3.60 -3.59
CA VAL A 106 -5.51 3.97 -4.73
C VAL A 106 -6.13 3.54 -6.06
N ALA A 107 -6.74 2.37 -6.13
CA ALA A 107 -7.29 1.83 -7.37
C ALA A 107 -8.56 2.58 -7.82
N THR A 108 -9.42 3.00 -6.89
CA THR A 108 -10.72 3.57 -7.22
C THR A 108 -10.60 4.88 -8.02
N PRO A 109 -9.81 5.89 -7.59
CA PRO A 109 -9.65 7.12 -8.37
C PRO A 109 -8.93 6.86 -9.70
N ALA A 110 -7.93 5.97 -9.71
CA ALA A 110 -7.21 5.63 -10.93
C ALA A 110 -8.14 5.02 -12.00
N VAL A 111 -8.91 3.99 -11.62
CA VAL A 111 -9.88 3.36 -12.53
C VAL A 111 -10.95 4.35 -12.98
N LEU A 112 -11.48 5.17 -12.09
CA LEU A 112 -12.50 6.16 -12.43
C LEU A 112 -11.97 7.20 -13.42
N MET A 113 -10.75 7.72 -13.19
CA MET A 113 -10.09 8.65 -14.12
C MET A 113 -9.80 8.00 -15.47
N THR A 114 -9.39 6.73 -15.49
CA THR A 114 -9.17 5.99 -16.74
C THR A 114 -10.46 5.83 -17.53
N VAL A 115 -11.55 5.41 -16.86
CA VAL A 115 -12.86 5.24 -17.49
C VAL A 115 -13.39 6.58 -18.00
N PHE A 116 -13.32 7.63 -17.18
CA PHE A 116 -13.74 8.98 -17.56
C PHE A 116 -12.96 9.49 -18.78
N ALA A 117 -11.63 9.37 -18.78
CA ALA A 117 -10.81 9.81 -19.89
C ALA A 117 -11.05 9.01 -21.17
N ALA A 118 -11.30 7.69 -21.06
CA ALA A 118 -11.68 6.87 -22.21
C ALA A 118 -13.03 7.31 -22.80
N PHE A 119 -14.04 7.57 -21.97
CA PHE A 119 -15.32 8.13 -22.43
C PHE A 119 -15.16 9.53 -23.03
N PHE A 120 -14.39 10.40 -22.38
CA PHE A 120 -14.14 11.75 -22.86
C PHE A 120 -13.49 11.75 -24.24
N LEU A 121 -12.48 10.89 -24.47
CA LEU A 121 -11.86 10.71 -25.78
C LEU A 121 -12.85 10.14 -26.80
N TYR A 122 -13.60 9.10 -26.43
CA TYR A 122 -14.58 8.48 -27.30
C TYR A 122 -15.63 9.49 -27.80
N PHE A 123 -16.29 10.20 -26.88
CA PHE A 123 -17.32 11.17 -27.22
C PHE A 123 -16.73 12.46 -27.83
N GLY A 124 -15.54 12.88 -27.40
CA GLY A 124 -14.85 14.05 -27.93
C GLY A 124 -14.51 13.90 -29.41
N VAL A 125 -13.88 12.77 -29.78
CA VAL A 125 -13.57 12.47 -31.19
C VAL A 125 -14.85 12.32 -32.00
N GLN A 126 -15.87 11.63 -31.48
CA GLN A 126 -17.13 11.44 -32.21
C GLN A 126 -17.91 12.75 -32.41
N SER A 127 -17.84 13.70 -31.48
CA SER A 127 -18.52 14.99 -31.58
C SER A 127 -17.91 15.90 -32.65
N TRP A 128 -16.59 15.94 -32.74
CA TRP A 128 -15.88 16.79 -33.70
C TRP A 128 -15.78 16.17 -35.09
N PHE A 129 -15.48 14.87 -35.20
CA PHE A 129 -15.28 14.19 -36.49
C PHE A 129 -16.49 13.40 -37.01
N GLY A 130 -17.62 13.44 -36.30
CA GLY A 130 -18.84 12.73 -36.68
C GLY A 130 -19.57 13.34 -37.89
N GLU A 131 -20.88 13.08 -37.97
CA GLU A 131 -21.73 13.47 -39.11
C GLU A 131 -21.62 14.93 -39.52
N ARG A 132 -21.28 15.85 -38.61
CA ARG A 132 -21.26 17.30 -38.91
C ARG A 132 -20.20 17.67 -39.96
N ILE A 133 -18.97 17.18 -39.80
CA ILE A 133 -17.90 17.47 -40.76
C ILE A 133 -18.13 16.68 -42.04
N GLY A 134 -18.41 15.38 -41.94
CA GLY A 134 -18.66 14.54 -43.11
C GLY A 134 -19.82 15.03 -43.96
N THR A 135 -20.94 15.44 -43.33
CA THR A 135 -22.09 16.02 -44.04
C THR A 135 -21.74 17.36 -44.66
N ALA A 136 -20.97 18.21 -43.99
CA ALA A 136 -20.57 19.50 -44.56
C ALA A 136 -19.68 19.31 -45.79
N VAL A 137 -18.68 18.44 -45.71
CA VAL A 137 -17.75 18.14 -46.82
C VAL A 137 -18.49 17.49 -47.99
N SER A 138 -19.28 16.45 -47.72
CA SER A 138 -20.08 15.77 -48.75
C SER A 138 -21.12 16.70 -49.40
N LYS A 139 -21.79 17.57 -48.64
CA LYS A 139 -22.71 18.56 -49.21
C LYS A 139 -21.98 19.62 -50.03
N SER A 140 -20.80 20.07 -49.62
CA SER A 140 -19.98 21.00 -50.41
C SER A 140 -19.58 20.40 -51.74
N GLN A 141 -19.14 19.14 -51.76
CA GLN A 141 -18.87 18.40 -53.00
C GLN A 141 -20.13 18.29 -53.86
N ALA A 142 -21.26 17.88 -53.29
CA ALA A 142 -22.52 17.75 -54.04
C ALA A 142 -22.99 19.07 -54.65
N VAL A 143 -22.77 20.21 -53.96
CA VAL A 143 -23.07 21.55 -54.48
C VAL A 143 -22.12 21.90 -55.64
N ALA A 144 -20.84 21.60 -55.52
CA ALA A 144 -19.85 21.85 -56.57
C ALA A 144 -20.13 21.01 -57.84
N GLU A 145 -20.45 19.73 -57.67
CA GLU A 145 -20.86 18.84 -58.76
C GLU A 145 -22.19 19.29 -59.40
N ALA A 146 -23.17 19.70 -58.60
CA ALA A 146 -24.45 20.21 -59.10
C ALA A 146 -24.28 21.49 -59.93
N TYR A 147 -23.37 22.38 -59.52
CA TYR A 147 -23.04 23.59 -60.26
C TYR A 147 -22.45 23.25 -61.64
N LEU A 148 -21.51 22.30 -61.71
CA LEU A 148 -20.94 21.87 -62.98
C LEU A 148 -21.99 21.16 -63.86
N ALA A 149 -22.85 20.32 -63.27
CA ALA A 149 -23.94 19.66 -63.97
C ALA A 149 -24.97 20.65 -64.53
N GLU A 150 -25.25 21.75 -63.82
CA GLU A 150 -26.10 22.83 -64.33
C GLU A 150 -25.47 23.48 -65.56
N HIS A 151 -24.18 23.84 -65.53
CA HIS A 151 -23.48 24.39 -66.70
C HIS A 151 -23.46 23.43 -67.88
N GLN A 152 -23.23 22.14 -67.63
CA GLN A 152 -23.27 21.08 -68.63
C GLN A 152 -24.67 20.93 -69.27
N GLN A 153 -25.74 21.09 -68.49
CA GLN A 153 -27.09 21.02 -69.01
C GLN A 153 -27.47 22.28 -69.82
N VAL A 154 -27.01 23.45 -69.40
CA VAL A 154 -27.26 24.70 -70.14
C VAL A 154 -26.49 24.70 -71.47
N ILE A 155 -25.20 24.33 -71.48
CA ILE A 155 -24.43 24.26 -72.75
C ILE A 155 -25.04 23.23 -73.71
N ARG A 156 -25.57 22.11 -73.19
CA ARG A 156 -26.29 21.09 -73.97
C ARG A 156 -27.55 21.66 -74.63
N ALA A 157 -28.35 22.44 -73.90
CA ALA A 157 -29.55 23.06 -74.46
C ALA A 157 -29.18 24.12 -75.51
N ASP A 158 -28.17 24.94 -75.23
CA ASP A 158 -27.75 26.03 -76.09
C ASP A 158 -27.11 25.54 -77.40
N ILE A 159 -26.27 24.49 -77.35
CA ILE A 159 -25.65 23.90 -78.56
C ILE A 159 -26.69 23.27 -79.47
N LEU A 160 -27.70 22.59 -78.93
CA LEU A 160 -28.83 22.08 -79.71
C LEU A 160 -29.61 23.20 -80.38
N GLY A 161 -29.89 24.27 -79.64
CA GLY A 161 -30.55 25.45 -80.18
C GLY A 161 -29.76 26.07 -81.33
N MET A 162 -28.44 26.19 -81.17
CA MET A 162 -27.55 26.71 -82.20
C MET A 162 -27.46 25.78 -83.41
N ALA A 163 -27.29 24.47 -83.20
CA ALA A 163 -27.26 23.47 -84.26
C ALA A 163 -28.55 23.50 -85.11
N ASN A 164 -29.72 23.59 -84.46
CA ASN A 164 -31.00 23.73 -85.16
C ASN A 164 -31.11 25.03 -85.98
N ASP A 165 -30.64 26.15 -85.43
CA ASP A 165 -30.61 27.42 -86.16
C ASP A 165 -29.71 27.35 -87.40
N LEU A 166 -28.53 26.74 -87.27
CA LEU A 166 -27.59 26.53 -88.37
C LEU A 166 -28.16 25.56 -89.41
N ASN A 167 -28.72 24.43 -89.00
CA ASN A 167 -29.33 23.43 -89.89
C ASN A 167 -30.45 24.03 -90.74
N ARG A 168 -31.29 24.92 -90.16
CA ARG A 168 -32.37 25.61 -90.91
C ARG A 168 -31.86 26.54 -92.01
N GLN A 169 -30.64 27.05 -91.89
CA GLN A 169 -30.06 28.02 -92.81
C GLN A 169 -28.91 27.42 -93.64
N ALA A 170 -28.65 26.11 -93.54
CA ALA A 170 -27.46 25.46 -94.07
C ALA A 170 -27.20 25.75 -95.57
N ALA A 171 -28.25 25.75 -96.40
CA ALA A 171 -28.14 26.04 -97.82
C ALA A 171 -27.54 27.43 -98.11
N ILE A 172 -27.91 28.45 -97.33
CA ILE A 172 -27.43 29.82 -97.49
C ILE A 172 -26.03 29.98 -96.87
N LEU A 173 -25.79 29.32 -95.74
CA LEU A 173 -24.52 29.44 -95.01
C LEU A 173 -23.36 28.72 -95.73
N LEU A 174 -23.62 27.63 -96.44
CA LEU A 174 -22.61 26.92 -97.24
C LEU A 174 -22.17 27.71 -98.48
N GLU A 175 -23.06 28.53 -99.06
CA GLU A 175 -22.74 29.35 -100.24
C GLU A 175 -21.99 30.65 -99.89
N ASN A 176 -22.13 31.13 -98.65
CA ASN A 176 -21.57 32.41 -98.21
C ASN A 176 -20.82 32.30 -96.87
N PRO A 177 -19.50 32.09 -96.90
CA PRO A 177 -18.66 31.98 -95.70
C PRO A 177 -18.74 33.21 -94.78
N GLU A 178 -18.82 34.43 -95.33
CA GLU A 178 -18.94 35.66 -94.52
C GLU A 178 -20.26 35.72 -93.75
N ALA A 179 -21.36 35.30 -94.40
CA ALA A 179 -22.66 35.19 -93.75
C ALA A 179 -22.65 34.10 -92.66
N PHE A 180 -21.95 32.99 -92.91
CA PHE A 180 -21.81 31.91 -91.93
C PHE A 180 -21.08 32.38 -90.67
N GLU A 181 -19.91 33.01 -90.80
CA GLU A 181 -19.21 33.58 -89.65
C GLU A 181 -20.05 34.61 -88.88
N LYS A 182 -20.80 35.47 -89.59
CA LYS A 182 -21.65 36.48 -88.95
C LYS A 182 -22.77 35.84 -88.12
N VAL A 183 -23.41 34.80 -88.63
CA VAL A 183 -24.41 34.02 -87.89
C VAL A 183 -23.77 33.33 -86.70
N MET A 184 -22.62 32.67 -86.89
CA MET A 184 -21.86 32.03 -85.81
C MET A 184 -21.53 33.02 -84.67
N ARG A 185 -21.04 34.22 -85.00
CA ARG A 185 -20.74 35.27 -84.00
C ARG A 185 -21.97 35.75 -83.26
N THR A 186 -23.09 35.90 -83.96
CA THR A 186 -24.36 36.32 -83.35
C THR A 186 -24.88 35.22 -82.42
N GLN A 187 -24.85 33.97 -82.86
CA GLN A 187 -25.27 32.80 -82.08
C GLN A 187 -24.38 32.61 -80.84
N ALA A 188 -23.06 32.73 -81.00
CA ALA A 188 -22.09 32.65 -79.90
C ALA A 188 -22.28 33.78 -78.87
N TYR A 189 -22.53 35.02 -79.33
CA TYR A 189 -22.80 36.15 -78.44
C TYR A 189 -24.11 35.98 -77.66
N LEU A 190 -25.21 35.61 -78.34
CA LEU A 190 -26.52 35.44 -77.71
C LEU A 190 -26.56 34.33 -76.66
N ARG A 191 -25.75 33.27 -76.84
CA ARG A 191 -25.66 32.12 -75.94
C ARG A 191 -24.45 32.17 -75.02
N ASN A 192 -23.69 33.27 -75.01
CA ASN A 192 -22.48 33.42 -74.19
C ASN A 192 -21.49 32.24 -74.34
N PHE A 193 -21.21 31.86 -75.58
CA PHE A 193 -20.15 30.89 -75.90
C PHE A 193 -18.82 31.63 -76.04
N SER A 194 -17.83 31.17 -75.28
CA SER A 194 -16.45 31.67 -75.35
C SER A 194 -15.75 31.22 -76.62
N GLU A 195 -16.20 30.14 -77.24
CA GLU A 195 -15.74 29.66 -78.55
C GLU A 195 -16.88 28.91 -79.27
N SER A 196 -16.92 29.02 -80.59
CA SER A 196 -17.81 28.22 -81.42
C SER A 196 -17.17 27.95 -82.78
N ILE A 197 -17.16 26.69 -83.21
CA ILE A 197 -16.44 26.24 -84.39
C ILE A 197 -17.29 25.20 -85.11
N VAL A 198 -17.43 25.34 -86.42
CA VAL A 198 -17.96 24.29 -87.29
C VAL A 198 -16.83 23.75 -88.15
N PHE A 199 -16.70 22.43 -88.24
CA PHE A 199 -15.68 21.77 -89.06
C PHE A 199 -16.23 20.50 -89.71
N ASP A 200 -15.60 20.04 -90.78
CA ASP A 200 -15.95 18.80 -91.50
C ASP A 200 -15.32 17.54 -90.87
N ALA A 201 -15.63 16.34 -91.39
CA ALA A 201 -15.08 15.08 -90.86
C ALA A 201 -13.55 14.96 -91.01
N GLU A 202 -12.96 15.72 -91.94
CA GLU A 202 -11.54 15.82 -92.18
C GLU A 202 -10.83 16.83 -91.24
N GLY A 203 -11.60 17.58 -90.45
CA GLY A 203 -11.11 18.56 -89.48
C GLY A 203 -10.86 19.97 -90.04
N HIS A 204 -11.31 20.27 -91.26
CA HIS A 204 -11.25 21.62 -91.81
C HIS A 204 -12.34 22.50 -91.20
N VAL A 205 -11.93 23.67 -90.71
CA VAL A 205 -12.85 24.67 -90.15
C VAL A 205 -13.67 25.30 -91.27
N LEU A 206 -15.00 25.12 -91.21
CA LEU A 206 -15.97 25.71 -92.14
C LEU A 206 -16.38 27.12 -91.71
N ALA A 207 -16.52 27.36 -90.40
CA ALA A 207 -16.77 28.67 -89.82
C ALA A 207 -16.42 28.70 -88.33
N HIS A 208 -16.10 29.88 -87.80
CA HIS A 208 -15.79 30.02 -86.38
C HIS A 208 -16.24 31.37 -85.79
N ALA A 209 -16.38 31.42 -84.47
CA ALA A 209 -16.63 32.61 -83.69
C ALA A 209 -15.87 32.56 -82.36
N ASN A 210 -15.36 33.73 -81.94
CA ASN A 210 -14.66 33.92 -80.66
C ASN A 210 -13.44 33.00 -80.45
N LEU A 211 -12.72 32.65 -81.53
CA LEU A 211 -11.57 31.75 -81.44
C LEU A 211 -10.43 32.40 -80.64
N SER A 212 -10.12 31.87 -79.46
CA SER A 212 -8.96 32.29 -78.66
C SER A 212 -7.70 31.52 -79.08
N GLY A 213 -7.24 31.73 -80.32
CA GLY A 213 -5.96 31.21 -80.84
C GLY A 213 -6.01 29.89 -81.64
N PRO A 214 -4.98 29.61 -82.46
CA PRO A 214 -4.95 28.49 -83.43
C PRO A 214 -4.72 27.09 -82.83
N THR A 215 -4.42 26.96 -81.54
CA THR A 215 -4.08 25.69 -80.87
C THR A 215 -5.28 24.96 -80.23
N ALA A 216 -6.49 25.54 -80.24
CA ALA A 216 -7.66 24.98 -79.56
C ALA A 216 -8.21 23.67 -80.16
N PHE A 217 -7.73 23.27 -81.35
CA PHE A 217 -8.13 22.07 -82.09
C PHE A 217 -7.30 20.82 -81.75
N GLU A 218 -6.20 20.94 -80.99
CA GLU A 218 -5.34 19.80 -80.72
C GLU A 218 -6.05 18.75 -79.86
N THR A 219 -6.50 17.68 -80.52
CA THR A 219 -6.87 16.36 -80.01
C THR A 219 -8.23 16.24 -79.31
N LEU A 220 -9.32 16.37 -80.10
CA LEU A 220 -10.57 15.70 -79.76
C LEU A 220 -10.40 14.17 -79.94
N PRO A 221 -10.68 13.34 -78.93
CA PRO A 221 -10.57 11.89 -79.05
C PRO A 221 -11.48 11.31 -80.13
N ALA A 222 -10.98 10.33 -80.90
CA ALA A 222 -11.75 9.67 -81.97
C ALA A 222 -13.10 9.09 -81.48
N TYR A 223 -13.20 8.70 -80.20
CA TYR A 223 -14.44 8.17 -79.62
C TYR A 223 -15.54 9.22 -79.45
N ASP A 224 -15.19 10.50 -79.27
CA ASP A 224 -16.16 11.59 -79.12
C ASP A 224 -16.86 11.89 -80.46
N PHE A 225 -16.13 11.80 -81.56
CA PHE A 225 -16.71 11.91 -82.90
C PHE A 225 -17.72 10.82 -83.19
N VAL A 226 -17.39 9.56 -82.89
CA VAL A 226 -18.29 8.41 -83.13
C VAL A 226 -19.62 8.59 -82.40
N ARG A 227 -19.59 9.11 -81.16
CA ARG A 227 -20.80 9.39 -80.39
C ARG A 227 -21.59 10.56 -80.98
N ALA A 228 -20.92 11.63 -81.39
CA ALA A 228 -21.56 12.76 -82.04
C ALA A 228 -22.23 12.35 -83.37
N THR A 229 -21.60 11.47 -84.15
CA THR A 229 -22.16 10.93 -85.39
C THR A 229 -23.41 10.08 -85.15
N ALA A 230 -23.47 9.39 -84.01
CA ALA A 230 -24.65 8.63 -83.59
C ALA A 230 -25.83 9.51 -83.14
N GLY A 231 -25.66 10.84 -83.12
CA GLY A 231 -26.69 11.81 -82.71
C GLY A 231 -26.61 12.23 -81.24
N ASP A 232 -25.58 11.78 -80.50
CA ASP A 232 -25.39 12.19 -79.11
C ASP A 232 -24.74 13.59 -79.02
N ILE A 233 -25.07 14.32 -77.96
CA ILE A 233 -24.33 15.52 -77.58
C ILE A 233 -23.22 15.09 -76.63
N VAL A 234 -21.99 15.29 -77.07
CA VAL A 234 -20.80 14.92 -76.30
C VAL A 234 -20.35 16.11 -75.48
N LEU A 235 -20.39 15.97 -74.16
CA LEU A 235 -19.89 16.96 -73.22
C LEU A 235 -18.45 16.64 -72.87
N MET A 236 -17.60 17.66 -72.85
CA MET A 236 -16.18 17.55 -72.60
C MET A 236 -15.82 18.53 -71.47
N THR A 237 -15.29 17.97 -70.40
CA THR A 237 -14.69 18.71 -69.28
C THR A 237 -13.32 18.12 -69.06
N GLY A 238 -12.27 18.80 -69.54
CA GLY A 238 -10.89 18.38 -69.27
C GLY A 238 -10.53 18.65 -67.81
N GLU A 239 -9.68 17.81 -67.22
CA GLU A 239 -9.21 17.95 -65.82
C GLU A 239 -8.50 19.30 -65.55
N ASN A 240 -8.02 19.99 -66.60
CA ASN A 240 -7.37 21.30 -66.54
C ASN A 240 -8.03 22.35 -67.44
N ASP A 241 -9.24 22.11 -67.93
CA ASP A 241 -9.88 23.01 -68.90
C ASP A 241 -10.67 24.10 -68.16
N ASP A 242 -10.43 25.36 -68.50
CA ASP A 242 -11.09 26.54 -67.92
C ASP A 242 -12.50 26.76 -68.51
N ARG A 243 -13.03 25.75 -69.20
CA ARG A 243 -14.28 25.80 -69.98
C ARG A 243 -14.94 24.43 -70.05
N VAL A 244 -16.26 24.44 -70.20
CA VAL A 244 -17.03 23.26 -70.58
C VAL A 244 -17.23 23.31 -72.09
N ARG A 245 -16.95 22.20 -72.78
CA ARG A 245 -17.14 22.06 -74.21
C ARG A 245 -18.27 21.09 -74.52
N ALA A 246 -18.95 21.33 -75.63
CA ALA A 246 -19.97 20.45 -76.16
C ALA A 246 -19.77 20.27 -77.67
N LEU A 247 -20.02 19.05 -78.15
CA LEU A 247 -19.91 18.65 -79.55
C LEU A 247 -21.24 18.04 -80.01
N VAL A 248 -21.70 18.45 -81.19
CA VAL A 248 -22.89 17.89 -81.85
C VAL A 248 -22.68 17.83 -83.37
N ARG A 249 -23.29 16.83 -84.04
CA ARG A 249 -23.31 16.77 -85.50
C ARG A 249 -24.36 17.73 -86.07
N LEU A 250 -24.03 18.38 -87.19
CA LEU A 250 -24.96 19.22 -87.94
C LEU A 250 -25.59 18.41 -89.07
N GLU A 251 -26.90 18.12 -88.97
CA GLU A 251 -27.63 17.33 -89.97
C GLU A 251 -27.81 18.05 -91.31
N GLY A 252 -27.85 19.39 -91.31
CA GLY A 252 -28.01 20.21 -92.52
C GLY A 252 -26.73 20.38 -93.33
N PHE A 253 -25.59 19.89 -92.83
CA PHE A 253 -24.27 20.07 -93.41
C PHE A 253 -23.65 18.69 -93.71
N PRO A 254 -22.94 18.51 -94.84
CA PRO A 254 -22.26 17.24 -95.13
C PRO A 254 -21.15 16.96 -94.12
N ASP A 255 -21.36 15.95 -93.28
CA ASP A 255 -20.41 15.47 -92.27
C ASP A 255 -19.73 16.57 -91.43
N ALA A 256 -20.49 17.60 -91.08
CA ALA A 256 -20.00 18.70 -90.26
C ALA A 256 -20.41 18.56 -88.78
N TYR A 257 -19.57 19.10 -87.92
CA TYR A 257 -19.74 19.08 -86.48
C TYR A 257 -19.61 20.49 -85.92
N LEU A 258 -20.46 20.81 -84.94
CA LEU A 258 -20.39 22.05 -84.17
C LEU A 258 -19.78 21.74 -82.81
N VAL A 259 -18.72 22.46 -82.48
CA VAL A 259 -18.15 22.53 -81.12
C VAL A 259 -18.43 23.92 -80.57
N VAL A 260 -18.91 23.97 -79.33
CA VAL A 260 -19.01 25.20 -78.56
C VAL A 260 -18.33 25.01 -77.22
N GLY A 261 -17.72 26.08 -76.72
CA GLY A 261 -17.17 26.13 -75.38
C GLY A 261 -17.76 27.29 -74.61
N ARG A 262 -17.94 27.09 -73.31
CA ARG A 262 -18.29 28.13 -72.35
C ARG A 262 -17.25 28.17 -71.25
N ALA A 263 -16.58 29.31 -71.11
CA ALA A 263 -15.66 29.57 -70.02
C ALA A 263 -16.39 29.43 -68.67
N VAL A 264 -15.79 28.68 -67.77
CA VAL A 264 -16.20 28.60 -66.37
C VAL A 264 -15.20 29.45 -65.59
N ASP A 265 -15.68 30.16 -64.56
CA ASP A 265 -14.78 30.92 -63.71
C ASP A 265 -13.73 29.97 -63.10
N PRO A 266 -12.42 30.22 -63.29
CA PRO A 266 -11.36 29.35 -62.78
C PRO A 266 -11.42 29.21 -61.26
N VAL A 267 -11.97 30.19 -60.55
CA VAL A 267 -12.21 30.12 -59.09
C VAL A 267 -13.24 29.04 -58.75
N VAL A 268 -14.24 28.84 -59.60
CA VAL A 268 -15.26 27.82 -59.36
C VAL A 268 -14.72 26.42 -59.68
N LEU A 269 -13.93 26.29 -60.74
CA LEU A 269 -13.26 25.03 -61.05
C LEU A 269 -12.28 24.62 -59.94
N SER A 270 -11.51 25.58 -59.38
CA SER A 270 -10.64 25.27 -58.25
C SER A 270 -11.44 24.81 -57.03
N TYR A 271 -12.61 25.38 -56.74
CA TYR A 271 -13.47 24.90 -55.65
C TYR A 271 -14.01 23.49 -55.90
N VAL A 272 -14.33 23.12 -57.14
CA VAL A 272 -14.74 21.73 -57.46
C VAL A 272 -13.61 20.76 -57.15
N THR A 273 -12.39 21.05 -57.61
CA THR A 273 -11.22 20.20 -57.34
C THR A 273 -10.88 20.15 -55.85
N GLU A 274 -10.82 21.31 -55.18
CA GLU A 274 -10.53 21.41 -53.74
C GLU A 274 -11.56 20.66 -52.90
N THR A 275 -12.85 20.76 -53.23
CA THR A 275 -13.91 20.04 -52.50
C THR A 275 -13.84 18.53 -52.73
N HIS A 276 -13.50 18.09 -53.94
CA HIS A 276 -13.29 16.67 -54.24
C HIS A 276 -12.07 16.11 -53.50
N GLU A 277 -10.93 16.83 -53.51
CA GLU A 277 -9.73 16.45 -52.75
C GLU A 277 -10.00 16.42 -51.25
N ALA A 278 -10.71 17.42 -50.72
CA ALA A 278 -11.08 17.48 -49.31
C ALA A 278 -12.03 16.33 -48.91
N ALA A 279 -12.98 15.97 -49.76
CA ALA A 279 -13.87 14.83 -49.54
C ALA A 279 -13.13 13.50 -49.55
N ALA A 280 -12.25 13.28 -50.53
CA ALA A 280 -11.41 12.09 -50.59
C ALA A 280 -10.46 11.98 -49.39
N ALA A 281 -9.87 13.09 -48.95
CA ALA A 281 -9.03 13.15 -47.75
C ALA A 281 -9.84 12.83 -46.48
N TYR A 282 -11.06 13.36 -46.35
CA TYR A 282 -11.94 13.04 -45.23
C TYR A 282 -12.34 11.57 -45.23
N GLU A 283 -12.69 10.98 -46.38
CA GLU A 283 -13.03 9.56 -46.49
C GLU A 283 -11.85 8.66 -46.13
N ALA A 284 -10.64 9.01 -46.56
CA ALA A 284 -9.42 8.31 -46.15
C ALA A 284 -9.17 8.36 -44.64
N LEU A 285 -9.42 9.52 -44.00
CA LEU A 285 -9.32 9.67 -42.54
C LEU A 285 -10.41 8.90 -41.81
N GLU A 286 -11.66 8.92 -42.29
CA GLU A 286 -12.79 8.20 -41.70
C GLU A 286 -12.56 6.68 -41.78
N ASN A 287 -12.01 6.19 -42.89
CA ASN A 287 -11.62 4.78 -43.05
C ASN A 287 -10.52 4.36 -42.08
N GLN A 288 -9.63 5.28 -41.67
CA GLN A 288 -8.59 5.02 -40.66
C GLN A 288 -9.04 5.32 -39.22
N ARG A 289 -10.17 6.00 -39.02
CA ARG A 289 -10.65 6.47 -37.72
C ARG A 289 -10.81 5.35 -36.71
N SER A 290 -11.42 4.23 -37.09
CA SER A 290 -11.61 3.09 -36.18
C SER A 290 -10.28 2.54 -35.69
N ASN A 291 -9.32 2.35 -36.61
CA ASN A 291 -7.97 1.89 -36.28
C ASN A 291 -7.21 2.88 -35.40
N LEU A 292 -7.31 4.19 -35.69
CA LEU A 292 -6.67 5.23 -34.88
C LEU A 292 -7.28 5.31 -33.48
N GLN A 293 -8.61 5.25 -33.38
CA GLN A 293 -9.34 5.27 -32.11
C GLN A 293 -8.99 4.04 -31.25
N ILE A 294 -8.98 2.84 -31.84
CA ILE A 294 -8.58 1.61 -31.14
C ILE A 294 -7.14 1.72 -30.65
N LYS A 295 -6.19 2.21 -31.48
CA LYS A 295 -4.79 2.39 -31.08
C LYS A 295 -4.63 3.39 -29.93
N ILE A 296 -5.25 4.56 -30.00
CA ILE A 296 -5.20 5.59 -28.95
C ILE A 296 -5.83 5.06 -27.66
N THR A 297 -7.02 4.43 -27.74
CA THR A 297 -7.67 3.82 -26.58
C THR A 297 -6.81 2.72 -25.96
N LEU A 298 -6.21 1.84 -26.78
CA LEU A 298 -5.33 0.77 -26.30
C LEU A 298 -4.12 1.33 -25.55
N VAL A 299 -3.43 2.32 -26.12
CA VAL A 299 -2.29 2.98 -25.46
C VAL A 299 -2.71 3.60 -24.14
N PHE A 300 -3.84 4.32 -24.12
CA PHE A 300 -4.36 4.92 -22.89
C PHE A 300 -4.68 3.87 -21.82
N VAL A 301 -5.30 2.75 -22.20
CA VAL A 301 -5.57 1.61 -21.30
C VAL A 301 -4.28 0.99 -20.77
N VAL A 302 -3.27 0.80 -21.63
CA VAL A 302 -1.96 0.23 -21.23
C VAL A 302 -1.26 1.15 -20.23
N VAL A 303 -1.16 2.44 -20.52
CA VAL A 303 -0.54 3.44 -19.64
C VAL A 303 -1.31 3.53 -18.31
N ALA A 304 -2.63 3.56 -18.37
CA ALA A 304 -3.47 3.55 -17.17
C ALA A 304 -3.26 2.30 -16.32
N LEU A 305 -3.17 1.12 -16.94
CA LEU A 305 -2.95 -0.14 -16.25
C LEU A 305 -1.53 -0.19 -15.64
N LEU A 306 -0.52 0.33 -16.33
CA LEU A 306 0.84 0.48 -15.78
C LEU A 306 0.84 1.36 -14.53
N LEU A 307 0.19 2.53 -14.59
CA LEU A 307 0.08 3.45 -13.45
C LEU A 307 -0.72 2.81 -12.31
N LEU A 308 -1.80 2.09 -12.60
CA LEU A 308 -2.60 1.37 -11.61
C LEU A 308 -1.74 0.31 -10.90
N LEU A 309 -1.00 -0.52 -11.65
CA LEU A 309 -0.12 -1.55 -11.07
C LEU A 309 1.01 -0.91 -10.24
N ALA A 310 1.61 0.17 -10.72
CA ALA A 310 2.62 0.92 -9.96
C ALA A 310 2.05 1.44 -8.65
N ALA A 311 0.83 2.01 -8.67
CA ALA A 311 0.18 2.55 -7.49
C ALA A 311 -0.22 1.44 -6.50
N VAL A 312 -0.73 0.30 -6.98
CA VAL A 312 -0.99 -0.90 -6.15
C VAL A 312 0.29 -1.41 -5.51
N TRP A 313 1.39 -1.46 -6.26
CA TRP A 313 2.67 -1.89 -5.71
C TRP A 313 3.20 -0.91 -4.66
N PHE A 314 3.08 0.39 -4.89
CA PHE A 314 3.41 1.42 -3.91
C PHE A 314 2.60 1.24 -2.62
N ALA A 315 1.29 1.00 -2.72
CA ALA A 315 0.43 0.68 -1.57
C ALA A 315 0.93 -0.58 -0.82
N LEU A 316 1.35 -1.63 -1.53
CA LEU A 316 1.93 -2.84 -0.91
C LEU A 316 3.26 -2.56 -0.18
N ILE A 317 4.06 -1.61 -0.64
CA ILE A 317 5.29 -1.17 0.05
C ILE A 317 4.92 -0.45 1.34
N VAL A 318 4.05 0.56 1.26
CA VAL A 318 3.64 1.38 2.41
C VAL A 318 2.97 0.54 3.48
N ALA A 319 2.01 -0.31 3.11
CA ALA A 319 1.35 -1.22 4.05
C ALA A 319 2.36 -2.12 4.77
N ARG A 320 3.38 -2.62 4.05
CA ARG A 320 4.43 -3.44 4.68
C ARG A 320 5.29 -2.65 5.65
N GLN A 321 5.63 -1.42 5.31
CA GLN A 321 6.45 -0.55 6.14
C GLN A 321 5.75 -0.22 7.46
N LEU A 322 4.42 -0.06 7.44
CA LEU A 322 3.63 0.21 8.65
C LEU A 322 3.37 -1.04 9.48
N VAL A 323 3.04 -2.18 8.87
CA VAL A 323 2.57 -3.34 9.63
C VAL A 323 3.71 -4.20 10.18
N THR A 324 4.90 -4.19 9.55
CA THR A 324 6.02 -5.00 10.05
C THR A 324 6.49 -4.57 11.45
N PRO A 325 6.73 -3.28 11.73
CA PRO A 325 7.07 -2.81 13.08
C PRO A 325 6.01 -3.15 14.14
N ILE A 326 4.73 -3.00 13.78
CA ILE A 326 3.60 -3.31 14.66
C ILE A 326 3.56 -4.82 14.95
N GLY A 327 3.79 -5.67 13.95
CA GLY A 327 3.86 -7.12 14.12
C GLY A 327 4.99 -7.56 15.05
N GLU A 328 6.17 -6.94 14.95
CA GLU A 328 7.30 -7.21 15.85
C GLU A 328 6.97 -6.82 17.30
N LEU A 329 6.32 -5.67 17.51
CA LEU A 329 5.85 -5.22 18.83
C LEU A 329 4.81 -6.16 19.42
N VAL A 330 3.80 -6.57 18.64
CA VAL A 330 2.77 -7.52 19.08
C VAL A 330 3.39 -8.85 19.48
N THR A 331 4.34 -9.36 18.68
CA THR A 331 5.02 -10.62 18.96
C THR A 331 5.89 -10.52 20.22
N ALA A 332 6.60 -9.40 20.41
CA ALA A 332 7.40 -9.17 21.62
C ALA A 332 6.51 -9.02 22.86
N ALA A 333 5.39 -8.30 22.75
CA ALA A 333 4.43 -8.15 23.82
C ALA A 333 3.83 -9.50 24.26
N ASP A 334 3.52 -10.39 23.32
CA ASP A 334 3.01 -11.73 23.64
C ASP A 334 4.07 -12.60 24.34
N ARG A 335 5.36 -12.48 23.96
CA ARG A 335 6.47 -13.11 24.68
C ARG A 335 6.60 -12.60 26.12
N VAL A 336 6.53 -11.28 26.32
CA VAL A 336 6.53 -10.67 27.67
C VAL A 336 5.36 -11.17 28.49
N ARG A 337 4.16 -11.24 27.89
CA ARG A 337 2.94 -11.79 28.53
C ARG A 337 3.12 -13.26 28.94
N SER A 338 3.86 -14.05 28.17
CA SER A 338 4.19 -15.44 28.52
C SER A 338 5.28 -15.59 29.60
N GLY A 339 5.81 -14.48 30.13
CA GLY A 339 6.80 -14.46 31.21
C GLY A 339 8.25 -14.30 30.75
N ASP A 340 8.51 -14.25 29.44
CA ASP A 340 9.82 -13.98 28.87
C ASP A 340 10.11 -12.47 28.83
N LEU A 341 10.66 -11.95 29.93
CA LEU A 341 11.05 -10.53 30.06
C LEU A 341 12.33 -10.18 29.28
N THR A 342 12.98 -11.15 28.63
CA THR A 342 14.17 -10.90 27.80
C THR A 342 13.81 -10.49 26.37
N ALA A 343 12.53 -10.61 26.00
CA ALA A 343 12.04 -10.19 24.69
C ALA A 343 12.34 -8.69 24.45
N ARG A 344 12.95 -8.41 23.30
CA ARG A 344 13.26 -7.05 22.84
C ARG A 344 12.81 -6.88 21.40
N VAL A 345 12.38 -5.68 21.06
CA VAL A 345 12.06 -5.26 19.70
C VAL A 345 13.30 -4.64 19.07
N ARG A 346 13.57 -4.94 17.79
CA ARG A 346 14.70 -4.33 17.08
C ARG A 346 14.46 -2.84 16.91
N GLU A 347 15.51 -2.05 17.08
CA GLU A 347 15.48 -0.65 16.67
C GLU A 347 15.46 -0.57 15.14
N PHE A 348 14.52 0.22 14.61
CA PHE A 348 14.40 0.43 13.18
C PHE A 348 15.48 1.43 12.73
N LYS A 349 16.04 1.20 11.54
CA LYS A 349 17.17 2.01 11.02
C LYS A 349 16.82 3.47 10.75
N ARG A 350 15.53 3.82 10.72
CA ARG A 350 15.05 5.16 10.43
C ARG A 350 14.58 5.76 11.76
N ASN A 351 15.04 6.96 12.12
CA ASN A 351 14.55 7.68 13.30
C ASN A 351 13.08 8.09 13.09
N ASP A 352 12.19 7.14 13.23
CA ASP A 352 10.74 7.28 13.12
C ASP A 352 10.07 7.05 14.49
N GLU A 353 8.78 7.31 14.54
CA GLU A 353 7.92 7.11 15.70
C GLU A 353 7.95 5.65 16.17
N PHE A 354 8.17 4.69 15.26
CA PHE A 354 8.29 3.27 15.60
C PHE A 354 9.58 2.98 16.37
N THR A 355 10.67 3.69 16.09
CA THR A 355 11.92 3.56 16.83
C THR A 355 11.77 4.10 18.25
N VAL A 356 11.06 5.22 18.41
CA VAL A 356 10.72 5.75 19.75
C VAL A 356 9.88 4.75 20.52
N LEU A 357 8.87 4.14 19.88
CA LEU A 357 8.01 3.13 20.49
C LEU A 357 8.78 1.85 20.86
N ALA A 358 9.67 1.36 19.98
CA ALA A 358 10.51 0.20 20.25
C ALA A 358 11.45 0.42 21.45
N ARG A 359 12.08 1.61 21.54
CA ARG A 359 12.90 1.98 22.71
C ARG A 359 12.07 2.08 23.98
N ALA A 360 10.88 2.67 23.92
CA ALA A 360 9.98 2.76 25.07
C ALA A 360 9.57 1.37 25.57
N PHE A 361 9.18 0.47 24.66
CA PHE A 361 8.87 -0.93 24.98
C PHE A 361 10.07 -1.66 25.60
N ASN A 362 11.26 -1.54 25.01
CA ASN A 362 12.48 -2.16 25.54
C ASN A 362 12.86 -1.62 26.93
N ARG A 363 12.66 -0.32 27.19
CA ARG A 363 12.86 0.25 28.54
C ARG A 363 11.89 -0.32 29.56
N MET A 364 10.59 -0.38 29.24
CA MET A 364 9.57 -0.94 30.12
C MET A 364 9.87 -2.42 30.45
N THR A 365 10.17 -3.24 29.44
CA THR A 365 10.52 -4.65 29.66
C THR A 365 11.81 -4.83 30.47
N GLY A 366 12.80 -3.94 30.28
CA GLY A 366 14.00 -3.89 31.11
C GLY A 366 13.69 -3.56 32.58
N GLN A 367 12.83 -2.57 32.83
CA GLN A 367 12.40 -2.21 34.18
C GLN A 367 11.65 -3.35 34.88
N LEU A 368 10.72 -4.01 34.18
CA LEU A 368 10.01 -5.19 34.70
C LEU A 368 10.98 -6.33 35.04
N GLN A 369 11.98 -6.57 34.19
CA GLN A 369 13.00 -7.59 34.44
C GLN A 369 13.83 -7.26 35.69
N THR A 370 14.27 -6.02 35.84
CA THR A 370 15.01 -5.57 37.03
C THR A 370 14.16 -5.70 38.29
N GLN A 371 12.92 -5.20 38.29
CA GLN A 371 12.02 -5.30 39.45
C GLN A 371 11.75 -6.75 39.86
N ARG A 372 11.57 -7.66 38.89
CA ARG A 372 11.40 -9.09 39.19
C ARG A 372 12.66 -9.69 39.82
N ASN A 373 13.84 -9.34 39.31
CA ASN A 373 15.10 -9.83 39.87
C ASN A 373 15.34 -9.29 41.29
N GLU A 374 15.05 -8.02 41.53
CA GLU A 374 15.10 -7.40 42.86
C GLU A 374 14.14 -8.09 43.82
N LEU A 375 12.91 -8.39 43.39
CA LEU A 375 11.93 -9.11 44.20
C LEU A 375 12.40 -10.54 44.54
N ILE A 376 12.96 -11.26 43.56
CA ILE A 376 13.51 -12.61 43.77
C ILE A 376 14.67 -12.56 44.77
N GLU A 377 15.57 -11.58 44.64
CA GLU A 377 16.70 -11.44 45.56
C GLU A 377 16.26 -11.04 46.96
N ALA A 378 15.29 -10.13 47.10
CA ALA A 378 14.69 -9.76 48.38
C ALA A 378 14.03 -10.98 49.05
N ASN A 379 13.29 -11.79 48.30
CA ASN A 379 12.68 -13.01 48.82
C ASN A 379 13.75 -14.03 49.28
N ARG A 380 14.82 -14.21 48.50
CA ARG A 380 15.97 -15.04 48.88
C ARG A 380 16.64 -14.56 50.17
N GLN A 381 16.80 -13.25 50.35
CA GLN A 381 17.34 -12.66 51.58
C GLN A 381 16.42 -12.88 52.78
N LEU A 382 15.10 -12.77 52.60
CA LEU A 382 14.12 -13.08 53.65
C LEU A 382 14.19 -14.55 54.07
N ASP A 383 14.26 -15.48 53.11
CA ASP A 383 14.39 -16.92 53.39
C ASP A 383 15.72 -17.26 54.09
N GLN A 384 16.81 -16.57 53.74
CA GLN A 384 18.10 -16.72 54.42
C GLN A 384 18.04 -16.19 55.86
N ARG A 385 17.45 -15.00 56.06
CA ARG A 385 17.24 -14.42 57.40
C ARG A 385 16.38 -15.33 58.27
N ARG A 386 15.27 -15.83 57.74
CA ARG A 386 14.38 -16.76 58.44
C ARG A 386 15.14 -18.00 58.92
N ARG A 387 15.84 -18.69 58.02
CA ARG A 387 16.62 -19.90 58.36
C ARG A 387 17.73 -19.61 59.36
N PHE A 388 18.39 -18.46 59.25
CA PHE A 388 19.39 -18.04 60.21
C PHE A 388 18.78 -17.86 61.60
N THR A 389 17.67 -17.13 61.72
CA THR A 389 16.96 -16.94 63.00
C THR A 389 16.50 -18.28 63.60
N GLU A 390 15.92 -19.17 62.79
CA GLU A 390 15.53 -20.52 63.24
C GLU A 390 16.74 -21.32 63.76
N THR A 391 17.88 -21.27 63.06
CA THR A 391 19.12 -21.96 63.48
C THR A 391 19.69 -21.37 64.77
N VAL A 392 19.71 -20.04 64.90
CA VAL A 392 20.15 -19.36 66.12
C VAL A 392 19.27 -19.74 67.30
N LEU A 393 17.94 -19.71 67.14
CA LEU A 393 17.00 -20.09 68.20
C LEU A 393 17.09 -21.56 68.61
N ALA A 394 17.44 -22.46 67.68
CA ALA A 394 17.68 -23.88 67.96
C ALA A 394 19.00 -24.13 68.72
N GLY A 395 20.01 -23.27 68.56
CA GLY A 395 21.31 -23.41 69.23
C GLY A 395 21.37 -22.87 70.67
N VAL A 396 20.32 -22.16 71.14
CA VAL A 396 20.27 -21.59 72.49
C VAL A 396 19.74 -22.64 73.48
N SER A 397 20.47 -22.87 74.58
CA SER A 397 20.09 -23.82 75.65
C SER A 397 18.92 -23.34 76.52
N ALA A 398 18.69 -22.02 76.56
CA ALA A 398 17.54 -21.42 77.23
C ALA A 398 16.26 -21.67 76.44
N GLY A 399 15.16 -21.95 77.15
CA GLY A 399 13.84 -21.98 76.52
C GLY A 399 13.43 -20.57 76.11
N ILE A 400 13.04 -20.35 74.86
CA ILE A 400 12.58 -19.05 74.33
C ILE A 400 11.12 -19.20 73.91
N VAL A 401 10.27 -18.31 74.41
CA VAL A 401 8.84 -18.20 74.07
C VAL A 401 8.54 -16.76 73.68
N GLY A 402 8.10 -16.54 72.44
CA GLY A 402 7.58 -15.26 71.96
C GLY A 402 6.06 -15.21 72.07
N VAL A 403 5.52 -14.15 72.65
CA VAL A 403 4.09 -13.87 72.75
C VAL A 403 3.71 -12.59 72.03
N ASP A 404 2.44 -12.45 71.65
CA ASP A 404 1.91 -11.18 71.17
C ASP A 404 1.42 -10.25 72.27
N GLU A 405 0.87 -9.10 71.87
CA GLU A 405 0.27 -8.06 72.71
C GLU A 405 -0.78 -8.61 73.68
N GLN A 406 -1.42 -9.73 73.36
CA GLN A 406 -2.45 -10.37 74.19
C GLN A 406 -1.89 -11.53 75.04
N GLY A 407 -0.58 -11.77 75.00
CA GLY A 407 0.07 -12.86 75.72
C GLY A 407 -0.13 -14.24 75.09
N ILE A 408 -0.53 -14.31 73.83
CA ILE A 408 -0.69 -15.56 73.08
C ILE A 408 0.66 -15.98 72.50
N VAL A 409 1.06 -17.23 72.71
CA VAL A 409 2.32 -17.78 72.20
C VAL A 409 2.31 -17.83 70.68
N ARG A 410 3.26 -17.16 70.04
CA ARG A 410 3.48 -17.20 68.58
C ARG A 410 4.73 -17.97 68.17
N LEU A 411 5.73 -18.07 69.06
CA LEU A 411 7.00 -18.73 68.77
C LEU A 411 7.51 -19.46 70.00
N VAL A 412 8.03 -20.67 69.81
CA VAL A 412 8.66 -21.49 70.85
C VAL A 412 9.88 -22.17 70.24
N ASN A 413 11.04 -22.12 70.91
CA ASN A 413 12.23 -22.87 70.47
C ASN A 413 12.24 -24.31 71.01
N GLY A 414 13.14 -25.16 70.48
CA GLY A 414 13.27 -26.55 70.90
C GLY A 414 13.58 -26.71 72.39
N ALA A 415 14.49 -25.90 72.93
CA ALA A 415 14.84 -25.94 74.35
C ALA A 415 13.66 -25.66 75.29
N ALA A 416 12.72 -24.78 74.90
CA ALA A 416 11.48 -24.55 75.66
C ALA A 416 10.55 -25.77 75.62
N CYS A 417 10.44 -26.43 74.46
CA CYS A 417 9.67 -27.67 74.33
C CYS A 417 10.24 -28.78 75.23
N ASP A 418 11.57 -28.91 75.26
CA ASP A 418 12.28 -29.87 76.12
C ASP A 418 12.16 -29.52 77.61
N LEU A 419 12.18 -28.22 77.95
CA LEU A 419 12.07 -27.72 79.31
C LEU A 419 10.68 -27.99 79.90
N PHE A 420 9.63 -27.70 79.12
CA PHE A 420 8.23 -27.86 79.50
C PHE A 420 7.67 -29.26 79.22
N VAL A 421 8.45 -30.12 78.56
CA VAL A 421 8.07 -31.50 78.19
C VAL A 421 6.77 -31.52 77.40
N THR A 422 6.69 -30.66 76.38
CA THR A 422 5.51 -30.55 75.51
C THR A 422 5.91 -30.14 74.10
N SER A 423 5.02 -30.37 73.13
CA SER A 423 5.27 -30.01 71.72
C SER A 423 5.00 -28.53 71.44
N ALA A 424 5.72 -27.96 70.46
CA ALA A 424 5.49 -26.60 70.00
C ALA A 424 4.05 -26.36 69.52
N GLU A 425 3.42 -27.37 68.89
CA GLU A 425 2.03 -27.33 68.43
C GLU A 425 1.01 -27.16 69.57
N HIS A 426 1.31 -27.71 70.73
CA HIS A 426 0.45 -27.56 71.91
C HIS A 426 0.63 -26.21 72.60
N LEU A 427 1.83 -25.62 72.55
CA LEU A 427 2.09 -24.31 73.18
C LEU A 427 1.66 -23.14 72.30
N THR A 428 1.82 -23.26 70.98
CA THR A 428 1.53 -22.18 70.04
C THR A 428 0.02 -21.93 69.96
N GLY A 429 -0.39 -20.65 70.03
CA GLY A 429 -1.80 -20.25 70.03
C GLY A 429 -2.49 -20.31 71.39
N GLN A 430 -1.83 -20.80 72.45
CA GLN A 430 -2.32 -20.73 73.82
C GLN A 430 -1.85 -19.46 74.53
N THR A 431 -2.56 -19.05 75.59
CA THR A 431 -2.11 -17.96 76.46
C THR A 431 -0.97 -18.44 77.35
N VAL A 432 0.11 -17.66 77.46
CA VAL A 432 1.28 -18.03 78.29
C VAL A 432 0.91 -18.30 79.74
N PHE A 433 -0.11 -17.62 80.25
CA PHE A 433 -0.59 -17.79 81.63
C PHE A 433 -1.25 -19.13 81.89
N ALA A 434 -1.89 -19.73 80.87
CA ALA A 434 -2.47 -21.06 80.97
C ALA A 434 -1.38 -22.14 80.91
N ALA A 435 -0.36 -21.93 80.08
CA ALA A 435 0.76 -22.86 79.95
C ALA A 435 1.67 -22.86 81.18
N LEU A 436 1.87 -21.71 81.84
CA LEU A 436 2.80 -21.55 82.96
C LEU A 436 2.22 -20.66 84.08
N PRO A 437 1.64 -21.26 85.13
CA PRO A 437 1.07 -20.52 86.26
C PRO A 437 2.14 -19.70 87.01
N GLY A 438 1.87 -18.42 87.28
CA GLY A 438 2.76 -17.52 88.02
C GLY A 438 3.46 -16.43 87.17
N LEU A 439 3.37 -16.51 85.84
CA LEU A 439 3.95 -15.52 84.92
C LEU A 439 3.13 -14.25 84.73
N ALA A 440 1.85 -14.25 85.12
CA ALA A 440 0.95 -13.11 84.97
C ALA A 440 1.50 -11.82 85.59
N ALA A 441 1.90 -11.90 86.86
CA ALA A 441 2.45 -10.75 87.59
C ALA A 441 3.79 -10.27 86.99
N LEU A 442 4.60 -11.18 86.43
CA LEU A 442 5.89 -10.83 85.81
C LEU A 442 5.70 -10.14 84.46
N LEU A 443 4.73 -10.61 83.65
CA LEU A 443 4.43 -10.00 82.36
C LEU A 443 3.81 -8.60 82.54
N GLU A 444 2.90 -8.42 83.51
CA GLU A 444 2.35 -7.09 83.86
C GLU A 444 3.44 -6.13 84.33
N THR A 445 4.38 -6.62 85.16
CA THR A 445 5.52 -5.83 85.62
C THR A 445 6.41 -5.42 84.44
N ALA A 446 6.64 -6.32 83.48
CA ALA A 446 7.41 -6.03 82.27
C ALA A 446 6.71 -5.00 81.37
N HIS A 447 5.40 -5.13 81.16
CA HIS A 447 4.58 -4.15 80.43
C HIS A 447 4.61 -2.75 81.07
N SER A 448 4.68 -2.67 82.40
CA SER A 448 4.78 -1.38 83.11
C SER A 448 6.13 -0.67 82.93
N ARG A 449 7.16 -1.40 82.47
CA ARG A 449 8.54 -0.92 82.28
C ARG A 449 9.13 -1.52 81.00
N PRO A 450 8.60 -1.16 79.81
CA PRO A 450 8.99 -1.81 78.56
C PRO A 450 10.48 -1.65 78.22
N ASP A 451 11.12 -0.58 78.70
CA ASP A 451 12.55 -0.31 78.47
C ASP A 451 13.51 -1.14 79.36
N LYS A 452 12.99 -1.98 80.27
CA LYS A 452 13.82 -2.80 81.17
C LYS A 452 13.45 -4.27 81.10
N ILE A 453 14.48 -5.12 81.08
CA ILE A 453 14.32 -6.56 81.20
C ILE A 453 13.84 -6.88 82.63
N THR A 454 12.65 -7.47 82.73
CA THR A 454 12.13 -7.97 84.00
C THR A 454 12.65 -9.37 84.22
N GLN A 455 13.28 -9.63 85.38
CA GLN A 455 13.84 -10.93 85.72
C GLN A 455 13.31 -11.43 87.07
N ALA A 456 13.02 -12.72 87.15
CA ALA A 456 12.61 -13.37 88.39
C ALA A 456 13.01 -14.83 88.41
N GLU A 457 13.36 -15.32 89.60
CA GLU A 457 13.53 -16.75 89.85
C GLU A 457 12.20 -17.34 90.26
N MET A 458 11.75 -18.38 89.56
CA MET A 458 10.51 -19.07 89.89
C MET A 458 10.75 -20.57 90.10
N PRO A 459 10.16 -21.17 91.14
CA PRO A 459 10.10 -22.62 91.23
C PRO A 459 9.19 -23.14 90.12
N PHE A 460 9.66 -24.15 89.40
CA PHE A 460 8.91 -24.83 88.35
C PHE A 460 8.91 -26.32 88.64
N GLN A 461 7.75 -26.96 88.54
CA GLN A 461 7.64 -28.40 88.65
C GLN A 461 7.35 -28.97 87.27
N ARG A 462 8.26 -29.79 86.75
CA ARG A 462 8.03 -30.50 85.51
C ARG A 462 6.85 -31.48 85.66
N PRO A 463 6.17 -31.85 84.55
CA PRO A 463 5.12 -32.87 84.57
C PRO A 463 5.58 -34.24 85.10
N ASP A 464 6.89 -34.52 85.04
CA ASP A 464 7.54 -35.72 85.61
C ASP A 464 7.74 -35.67 87.13
N GLY A 465 7.34 -34.58 87.80
CA GLY A 465 7.42 -34.38 89.24
C GLY A 465 8.72 -33.73 89.73
N GLN A 466 9.73 -33.53 88.86
CA GLN A 466 11.00 -32.90 89.24
C GLN A 466 10.83 -31.41 89.53
N LYS A 467 11.38 -30.95 90.65
CA LYS A 467 11.45 -29.51 90.99
C LYS A 467 12.69 -28.88 90.36
N ARG A 468 12.46 -27.83 89.58
CA ARG A 468 13.48 -26.99 88.96
C ARG A 468 13.32 -25.55 89.44
N THR A 469 14.39 -24.77 89.38
CA THR A 469 14.36 -23.32 89.55
C THR A 469 14.67 -22.69 88.20
N LEU A 470 13.70 -21.96 87.65
CA LEU A 470 13.86 -21.24 86.38
C LEU A 470 14.19 -19.78 86.66
N LEU A 471 15.22 -19.27 85.99
CA LEU A 471 15.42 -17.84 85.85
C LEU A 471 14.65 -17.38 84.61
N VAL A 472 13.57 -16.64 84.83
CA VAL A 472 12.76 -16.07 83.75
C VAL A 472 13.18 -14.65 83.50
N ARG A 473 13.42 -14.31 82.24
CA ARG A 473 13.60 -12.93 81.79
C ARG A 473 12.56 -12.60 80.73
N ILE A 474 11.97 -11.43 80.86
CA ILE A 474 10.93 -10.93 79.96
C ILE A 474 11.41 -9.59 79.39
N ALA A 475 11.46 -9.52 78.06
CA ALA A 475 11.72 -8.30 77.31
C ALA A 475 10.51 -7.98 76.44
N ILE A 476 9.98 -6.76 76.54
CA ILE A 476 8.86 -6.29 75.70
C ILE A 476 9.42 -5.86 74.34
N GLU A 477 8.77 -6.27 73.25
CA GLU A 477 9.13 -5.87 71.90
C GLU A 477 8.32 -4.63 71.51
N MET A 478 9.00 -3.49 71.35
CA MET A 478 8.38 -2.21 70.98
C MET A 478 8.77 -1.82 69.54
N ILE A 479 7.79 -1.44 68.71
CA ILE A 479 8.03 -0.77 67.43
C ILE A 479 7.49 0.65 67.52
N GLY A 480 8.39 1.62 67.71
CA GLY A 480 8.00 2.99 68.02
C GLY A 480 7.37 3.09 69.41
N GLN A 481 6.07 3.41 69.48
CA GLN A 481 5.28 3.38 70.72
C GLN A 481 4.27 2.22 70.77
N GLU A 482 4.21 1.37 69.74
CA GLU A 482 3.33 0.21 69.73
C GLU A 482 4.05 -0.98 70.37
N ASP A 483 3.42 -1.56 71.40
CA ASP A 483 3.76 -2.88 71.92
C ASP A 483 3.44 -3.92 70.84
N LYS A 484 4.38 -4.84 70.55
CA LYS A 484 4.18 -5.95 69.60
C LYS A 484 4.17 -7.32 70.29
N GLY A 485 4.31 -7.32 71.62
CA GLY A 485 4.34 -8.51 72.46
C GLY A 485 5.61 -8.59 73.30
N ALA A 486 6.00 -9.81 73.68
CA ALA A 486 7.14 -10.03 74.55
C ALA A 486 7.92 -11.28 74.19
N VAL A 487 9.23 -11.26 74.45
CA VAL A 487 10.10 -12.42 74.40
C VAL A 487 10.45 -12.85 75.82
N LEU A 488 10.10 -14.09 76.16
CA LEU A 488 10.37 -14.72 77.43
C LEU A 488 11.50 -15.75 77.27
N THR A 489 12.51 -15.67 78.13
CA THR A 489 13.59 -16.66 78.18
C THR A 489 13.60 -17.38 79.52
N PHE A 490 13.79 -18.69 79.49
CA PHE A 490 13.76 -19.60 80.64
C PHE A 490 15.08 -20.36 80.74
N ASP A 491 15.89 -20.02 81.74
CA ASP A 491 17.13 -20.73 82.05
C ASP A 491 16.92 -21.65 83.27
N ASP A 492 17.22 -22.96 83.14
CA ASP A 492 17.25 -23.88 84.29
C ASP A 492 18.52 -23.64 85.12
N ILE A 493 18.37 -22.95 86.24
CA ILE A 493 19.47 -22.65 87.17
C ILE A 493 19.53 -23.62 88.35
N THR A 494 18.78 -24.73 88.32
CA THR A 494 18.70 -25.68 89.45
C THR A 494 20.06 -26.22 89.84
N GLU A 495 20.84 -26.68 88.85
CA GLU A 495 22.19 -27.22 89.09
C GLU A 495 23.14 -26.12 89.56
N LEU A 496 23.07 -24.94 88.95
CA LEU A 496 23.86 -23.77 89.32
C LEU A 496 23.59 -23.35 90.76
N GLN A 497 22.32 -23.22 91.17
CA GLN A 497 21.92 -22.93 92.55
C GLN A 497 22.37 -24.03 93.49
N SER A 498 22.24 -25.31 93.10
CA SER A 498 22.69 -26.43 93.93
C SER A 498 24.20 -26.39 94.15
N ALA A 499 24.97 -26.02 93.13
CA ALA A 499 26.41 -25.88 93.17
C ALA A 499 26.83 -24.66 94.01
N GLN A 500 26.18 -23.51 93.83
CA GLN A 500 26.40 -22.31 94.65
C GLN A 500 26.10 -22.58 96.12
N ARG A 501 24.98 -23.25 96.43
CA ARG A 501 24.64 -23.66 97.80
C ARG A 501 25.69 -24.62 98.36
N LYS A 502 26.12 -25.63 97.59
CA LYS A 502 27.18 -26.56 98.01
C LYS A 502 28.51 -25.85 98.24
N ALA A 503 28.89 -24.89 97.39
CA ALA A 503 30.13 -24.12 97.54
C ALA A 503 30.08 -23.19 98.75
N ALA A 504 28.98 -22.45 98.92
CA ALA A 504 28.75 -21.61 100.10
C ALA A 504 28.74 -22.45 101.38
N TRP A 505 28.14 -23.64 101.35
CA TRP A 505 28.16 -24.56 102.49
C TRP A 505 29.55 -25.19 102.68
N ALA A 506 30.32 -25.46 101.64
CA ALA A 506 31.70 -25.91 101.78
C ALA A 506 32.58 -24.82 102.44
N ASP A 507 32.38 -23.55 102.09
CA ASP A 507 33.09 -22.41 102.70
C ASP A 507 32.66 -22.14 104.14
N VAL A 508 31.35 -22.18 104.44
CA VAL A 508 30.86 -22.06 105.82
C VAL A 508 31.32 -23.25 106.67
N ALA A 509 31.29 -24.48 106.15
CA ALA A 509 31.82 -25.66 106.85
C ALA A 509 33.33 -25.55 107.10
N ARG A 510 34.11 -25.05 106.14
CA ARG A 510 35.55 -24.78 106.31
C ARG A 510 35.81 -23.73 107.38
N ARG A 511 34.98 -22.68 107.45
CA ARG A 511 35.08 -21.61 108.45
C ARG A 511 34.70 -22.10 109.85
N ILE A 512 33.63 -22.88 109.98
CA ILE A 512 33.23 -23.52 111.25
C ILE A 512 34.31 -24.50 111.72
N ALA A 513 34.89 -25.30 110.82
CA ALA A 513 35.98 -26.20 111.16
C ALA A 513 37.20 -25.45 111.73
N HIS A 514 37.53 -24.28 111.17
CA HIS A 514 38.59 -23.41 111.70
C HIS A 514 38.24 -22.83 113.08
N GLU A 515 37.00 -22.40 113.29
CA GLU A 515 36.57 -21.81 114.57
C GLU A 515 36.36 -22.85 115.69
N ILE A 516 36.07 -24.11 115.36
CA ILE A 516 36.02 -25.24 116.33
C ILE A 516 37.42 -25.74 116.68
N LYS A 517 38.37 -25.73 115.73
CA LYS A 517 39.74 -26.20 115.98
C LYS A 517 40.48 -25.29 116.97
N ASN A 518 40.25 -23.98 116.91
CA ASN A 518 40.89 -22.99 117.78
C ASN A 518 40.68 -23.23 119.30
N PRO A 519 39.48 -23.52 119.82
CA PRO A 519 39.28 -23.86 121.24
C PRO A 519 39.64 -25.31 121.60
N LEU A 520 39.74 -26.24 120.65
CA LEU A 520 40.08 -27.66 120.90
C LEU A 520 41.59 -27.95 120.93
N THR A 521 42.41 -27.11 120.31
CA THR A 521 43.87 -27.30 120.24
C THR A 521 44.54 -27.22 121.63
N PRO A 522 44.16 -26.32 122.56
CA PRO A 522 44.70 -26.32 123.93
C PRO A 522 44.24 -27.53 124.76
N ILE A 523 43.04 -28.07 124.49
CA ILE A 523 42.45 -29.20 125.22
C ILE A 523 43.11 -30.52 124.84
N GLN A 524 43.49 -30.71 123.57
CA GLN A 524 44.24 -31.89 123.11
C GLN A 524 45.72 -31.89 123.51
N LEU A 525 46.29 -30.72 123.84
CA LEU A 525 47.67 -30.58 124.35
C LEU A 525 47.77 -30.71 125.88
N SER A 526 46.64 -30.87 126.58
CA SER A 526 46.58 -31.01 128.05
C SER A 526 46.08 -32.39 128.52
N ALA A 527 46.07 -33.39 127.63
CA ALA A 527 45.69 -34.78 127.91
C ALA A 527 46.85 -35.75 127.66
#